data_AF-A0A372NTZ6-F1
#
_entry.id   AF-A0A372NTZ6-F1
#
_cell.length_a   1.000
_cell.length_b   1.000
_cell.length_c   1.000
_cell.angle_alpha   90.00
_cell.angle_beta   90.00
_cell.angle_gamma   90.00
#
_symmetry.space_group_name_H-M   'P 1'
#
loop_
_entity.id
_entity.type
_entity.pdbx_description
1 polymer ?
#
loop_
_entity_poly.entity_id
_entity_poly.type
_entity_poly.pdbx_seq_one_letter_code
_entity_poly.pdbx_strand_id
1 'polypeptide(L)'
;MEEFEASASARKTKTIYISTVFGIAMVLLMVGLLGLILVHANNLSRYVKENIVLNIFMDDSAHETDVLQLQKTLDTNPMVKQTQYVSKELAARNLQKDLGEDFVKFLGYNPLSQSLDIYLKADYANNAGIDKFKADLLKNKLVKEVKYQQSLVDQMNSNITSISLIIVVFAGIFVVLSVALINNTIRLAIYSQRFLIKSMQLVGATKGFIRKPFLLYGLWHGLLGALIAIVILVGTLYFANQQIPDLVILQNPVEFGFVFIAVIAIGIFISGFSTFLAVNKFLRLKIYDLYR
;
A
#
# COMPACT_ATOMS: atom_id res chain seq x y z
N MET A 1 45.04 -11.18 26.66
CA MET A 1 43.75 -10.60 27.12
C MET A 1 43.29 -9.48 26.20
N GLU A 2 44.15 -8.54 25.78
CA GLU A 2 43.82 -7.47 24.81
C GLU A 2 43.23 -7.98 23.48
N GLU A 3 43.74 -9.08 22.92
CA GLU A 3 43.23 -9.66 21.66
C GLU A 3 41.78 -10.18 21.79
N PHE A 4 41.43 -10.74 22.94
CA PHE A 4 40.07 -11.21 23.25
C PHE A 4 39.10 -10.04 23.49
N GLU A 5 39.55 -8.96 24.14
CA GLU A 5 38.76 -7.75 24.35
C GLU A 5 38.53 -6.97 23.05
N ALA A 6 39.55 -6.87 22.18
CA ALA A 6 39.45 -6.27 20.86
C ALA A 6 38.45 -7.05 19.97
N SER A 7 38.52 -8.39 20.00
CA SER A 7 37.58 -9.26 19.28
C SER A 7 36.13 -9.13 19.80
N ALA A 8 35.93 -9.09 21.11
CA ALA A 8 34.61 -8.93 21.72
C ALA A 8 33.99 -7.54 21.45
N SER A 9 34.79 -6.48 21.52
CA SER A 9 34.36 -5.09 21.25
C SER A 9 34.03 -4.88 19.76
N ALA A 10 34.84 -5.44 18.86
CA ALA A 10 34.58 -5.43 17.41
C ALA A 10 33.31 -6.21 17.06
N ARG A 11 33.07 -7.37 17.70
CA ARG A 11 31.84 -8.17 17.50
C ARG A 11 30.59 -7.43 17.97
N LYS A 12 30.61 -6.80 19.15
CA LYS A 12 29.49 -5.98 19.65
C LYS A 12 29.16 -4.82 18.70
N THR A 13 30.17 -4.14 18.19
CA THR A 13 30.00 -3.01 17.28
C THR A 13 29.43 -3.44 15.92
N LYS A 14 29.88 -4.58 15.38
CA LYS A 14 29.30 -5.18 14.16
C LYS A 14 27.83 -5.57 14.34
N THR A 15 27.46 -6.19 15.45
CA THR A 15 26.08 -6.56 15.74
C THR A 15 25.16 -5.33 15.80
N ILE A 16 25.62 -4.25 16.45
CA ILE A 16 24.85 -3.00 16.51
C ILE A 16 24.57 -2.47 15.11
N TYR A 17 25.58 -2.37 14.25
CA TYR A 17 25.39 -1.85 12.88
C TYR A 17 24.49 -2.75 12.02
N ILE A 18 24.62 -4.07 12.11
CA ILE A 18 23.75 -5.01 11.36
C ILE A 18 22.29 -4.84 11.82
N SER A 19 22.05 -4.81 13.13
CA SER A 19 20.70 -4.59 13.67
C SER A 19 20.11 -3.25 13.25
N THR A 20 20.93 -2.19 13.16
CA THR A 20 20.50 -0.87 12.68
C THR A 20 20.13 -0.91 11.19
N VAL A 21 20.96 -1.51 10.34
CA VAL A 21 20.65 -1.64 8.90
C VAL A 21 19.34 -2.40 8.71
N PHE A 22 19.15 -3.49 9.45
CA PHE A 22 17.90 -4.25 9.40
C PHE A 22 16.69 -3.45 9.89
N GLY A 23 16.83 -2.70 10.99
CA GLY A 23 15.78 -1.83 11.50
C GLY A 23 15.41 -0.72 10.50
N ILE A 24 16.40 -0.07 9.90
CA ILE A 24 16.19 0.93 8.84
C ILE A 24 15.50 0.28 7.63
N ALA A 25 15.94 -0.91 7.22
CA ALA A 25 15.34 -1.64 6.10
C ALA A 25 13.85 -1.93 6.36
N MET A 26 13.48 -2.37 7.56
CA MET A 26 12.07 -2.64 7.92
C MET A 26 11.21 -1.38 7.92
N VAL A 27 11.75 -0.26 8.40
CA VAL A 27 11.05 1.02 8.35
C VAL A 27 10.89 1.51 6.91
N LEU A 28 11.94 1.45 6.10
CA LEU A 28 11.89 1.83 4.69
C LEU A 28 11.01 0.90 3.85
N LEU A 29 10.94 -0.39 4.21
CA LEU A 29 10.02 -1.36 3.62
C LEU A 29 8.57 -0.91 3.85
N MET A 30 8.21 -0.56 5.09
CA MET A 30 6.88 -0.06 5.41
C MET A 30 6.56 1.25 4.69
N VAL A 31 7.50 2.21 4.68
CA VAL A 31 7.34 3.47 3.92
C VAL A 31 7.18 3.19 2.42
N GLY A 32 7.94 2.24 1.87
CA GLY A 32 7.84 1.84 0.47
C GLY A 32 6.50 1.19 0.12
N LEU A 33 6.00 0.27 0.95
CA LEU A 33 4.67 -0.33 0.77
C LEU A 33 3.57 0.72 0.81
N LEU A 34 3.60 1.61 1.81
CA LEU A 34 2.65 2.72 1.92
C LEU A 34 2.75 3.66 0.71
N GLY A 35 3.97 3.93 0.22
CA GLY A 35 4.21 4.72 -0.98
C GLY A 35 3.62 4.08 -2.25
N LEU A 36 3.78 2.76 -2.42
CA LEU A 36 3.16 2.03 -3.54
C LEU A 36 1.64 2.09 -3.49
N ILE A 37 1.05 1.88 -2.30
CA ILE A 37 -0.41 2.00 -2.13
C ILE A 37 -0.86 3.41 -2.50
N LEU A 38 -0.13 4.45 -2.07
CA LEU A 38 -0.49 5.83 -2.33
C LEU A 38 -0.42 6.20 -3.83
N VAL A 39 0.65 5.79 -4.52
CA VAL A 39 0.82 6.08 -5.95
C VAL A 39 -0.24 5.34 -6.78
N HIS A 40 -0.59 4.11 -6.40
CA HIS A 40 -1.59 3.30 -7.10
C HIS A 40 -3.01 3.45 -6.56
N ALA A 41 -3.25 4.28 -5.54
CA ALA A 41 -4.55 4.43 -4.88
C ALA A 41 -5.67 4.77 -5.87
N ASN A 42 -5.38 5.64 -6.84
CA ASN A 42 -6.34 6.04 -7.87
C ASN A 42 -6.64 4.90 -8.85
N ASN A 43 -5.64 4.12 -9.24
CA ASN A 43 -5.82 2.97 -10.14
C ASN A 43 -6.61 1.86 -9.44
N LEU A 44 -6.30 1.61 -8.16
CA LEU A 44 -7.06 0.66 -7.32
C LEU A 44 -8.50 1.12 -7.14
N SER A 45 -8.72 2.41 -6.85
CA SER A 45 -10.06 2.99 -6.74
C SER A 45 -10.85 2.85 -8.05
N ARG A 46 -10.23 3.17 -9.19
CA ARG A 46 -10.82 2.99 -10.52
C ARG A 46 -11.20 1.54 -10.76
N TYR A 47 -10.29 0.61 -10.47
CA TYR A 47 -10.53 -0.82 -10.63
C TYR A 47 -11.73 -1.28 -9.80
N VAL A 48 -11.78 -0.94 -8.51
CA VAL A 48 -12.89 -1.33 -7.65
C VAL A 48 -14.20 -0.71 -8.14
N LYS A 49 -14.21 0.58 -8.48
CA LYS A 49 -15.40 1.28 -9.01
C LYS A 49 -15.94 0.65 -10.29
N GLU A 50 -15.06 0.22 -11.20
CA GLU A 50 -15.44 -0.43 -12.46
C GLU A 50 -15.93 -1.87 -12.30
N ASN A 51 -15.65 -2.50 -11.14
CA ASN A 51 -16.11 -3.84 -10.81
C ASN A 51 -17.37 -3.82 -9.92
N ILE A 52 -17.94 -2.66 -9.63
CA ILE A 52 -19.25 -2.57 -8.96
C ILE A 52 -20.32 -2.97 -9.96
N VAL A 53 -21.05 -4.04 -9.63
CA VAL A 53 -22.12 -4.58 -10.47
C VAL A 53 -23.43 -3.85 -10.17
N LEU A 54 -24.08 -3.34 -11.21
CA LEU A 54 -25.49 -2.98 -11.20
C LEU A 54 -26.30 -4.16 -11.72
N ASN A 55 -27.07 -4.81 -10.85
CA ASN A 55 -27.96 -5.89 -11.24
C ASN A 55 -29.32 -5.32 -11.66
N ILE A 56 -29.65 -5.48 -12.94
CA ILE A 56 -30.99 -5.20 -13.45
C ILE A 56 -31.76 -6.51 -13.52
N PHE A 57 -32.78 -6.67 -12.71
CA PHE A 57 -33.70 -7.80 -12.78
C PHE A 57 -34.78 -7.51 -13.80
N MET A 58 -34.98 -8.43 -14.73
CA MET A 58 -36.00 -8.30 -15.76
C MET A 58 -37.37 -8.76 -15.25
N ASP A 59 -38.42 -8.24 -15.87
CA ASP A 59 -39.76 -8.76 -15.68
C ASP A 59 -39.88 -10.21 -16.16
N ASP A 60 -40.76 -10.99 -15.53
CA ASP A 60 -40.94 -12.41 -15.87
C ASP A 60 -41.59 -12.61 -17.26
N SER A 61 -42.20 -11.57 -17.83
CA SER A 61 -42.75 -11.56 -19.19
C SER A 61 -41.73 -11.18 -20.28
N ALA A 62 -40.51 -10.75 -19.91
CA ALA A 62 -39.50 -10.29 -20.86
C ALA A 62 -38.89 -11.48 -21.64
N HIS A 63 -38.93 -11.41 -22.97
CA HIS A 63 -38.34 -12.42 -23.83
C HIS A 63 -36.83 -12.18 -23.96
N GLU A 64 -36.04 -13.25 -24.08
CA GLU A 64 -34.57 -13.17 -24.18
C GLU A 64 -34.12 -12.24 -25.32
N THR A 65 -34.82 -12.26 -26.47
CA THR A 65 -34.54 -11.37 -27.60
C THR A 65 -34.64 -9.89 -27.25
N ASP A 66 -35.62 -9.52 -26.44
CA ASP A 66 -35.84 -8.12 -26.03
C ASP A 66 -34.79 -7.69 -25.01
N VAL A 67 -34.39 -8.60 -24.12
CA VAL A 67 -33.30 -8.38 -23.15
C VAL A 67 -31.96 -8.19 -23.87
N LEU A 68 -31.66 -9.00 -24.87
CA LEU A 68 -30.44 -8.86 -25.69
C LEU A 68 -30.45 -7.57 -26.54
N GLN A 69 -31.62 -7.11 -26.97
CA GLN A 69 -31.73 -5.81 -27.65
C GLN A 69 -31.50 -4.64 -26.68
N LEU A 70 -32.04 -4.74 -25.46
CA LEU A 70 -31.76 -3.79 -24.39
C LEU A 70 -30.27 -3.78 -24.04
N GLN A 71 -29.64 -4.95 -23.93
CA GLN A 71 -28.21 -5.10 -23.70
C GLN A 71 -27.39 -4.30 -24.74
N LYS A 72 -27.63 -4.52 -26.03
CA LYS A 72 -26.94 -3.78 -27.10
C LYS A 72 -27.15 -2.27 -27.01
N THR A 73 -28.34 -1.84 -26.63
CA THR A 73 -28.64 -0.41 -26.44
C THR A 73 -27.81 0.15 -25.29
N LEU A 74 -27.69 -0.60 -24.19
CA LEU A 74 -26.92 -0.19 -23.01
C LEU A 74 -25.40 -0.22 -23.25
N ASP A 75 -24.90 -1.13 -24.08
CA ASP A 75 -23.48 -1.18 -24.48
C ASP A 75 -23.05 0.08 -25.23
N THR A 76 -23.97 0.78 -25.90
CA THR A 76 -23.68 2.07 -26.56
C THR A 76 -23.65 3.25 -25.60
N ASN A 77 -24.10 3.07 -24.36
CA ASN A 77 -24.16 4.15 -23.38
C ASN A 77 -22.75 4.52 -22.91
N PRO A 78 -22.37 5.82 -22.92
CA PRO A 78 -21.03 6.25 -22.51
C PRO A 78 -20.68 5.90 -21.06
N MET A 79 -21.67 5.73 -20.17
CA MET A 79 -21.48 5.37 -18.77
C MET A 79 -21.14 3.88 -18.57
N VAL A 80 -21.53 3.03 -19.52
CA VAL A 80 -21.39 1.59 -19.44
C VAL A 80 -20.01 1.18 -19.94
N LYS A 81 -19.34 0.33 -19.17
CA LYS A 81 -18.07 -0.31 -19.53
C LYS A 81 -18.33 -1.65 -20.20
N GLN A 82 -19.22 -2.45 -19.60
CA GLN A 82 -19.57 -3.79 -20.06
C GLN A 82 -20.94 -4.17 -19.53
N THR A 83 -21.67 -4.97 -20.29
CA THR A 83 -22.88 -5.64 -19.82
C THR A 83 -22.70 -7.16 -19.92
N GLN A 84 -23.39 -7.89 -19.04
CA GLN A 84 -23.41 -9.35 -19.05
C GLN A 84 -24.83 -9.84 -18.80
N TYR A 85 -25.39 -10.55 -19.78
CA TYR A 85 -26.67 -11.21 -19.60
C TYR A 85 -26.51 -12.49 -18.76
N VAL A 86 -27.35 -12.63 -17.75
CA VAL A 86 -27.38 -13.78 -16.85
C VAL A 86 -28.78 -14.42 -16.93
N SER A 87 -28.84 -15.60 -17.54
CA SER A 87 -30.09 -16.36 -17.63
C SER A 87 -30.52 -16.90 -16.27
N LYS A 88 -31.80 -17.30 -16.14
CA LYS A 88 -32.35 -17.91 -14.91
C LYS A 88 -31.53 -19.14 -14.49
N GLU A 89 -31.11 -19.94 -15.46
CA GLU A 89 -30.34 -21.18 -15.26
C GLU A 89 -28.89 -20.89 -14.86
N LEU A 90 -28.28 -19.82 -15.41
CA LEU A 90 -26.94 -19.41 -15.03
C LEU A 90 -26.93 -18.82 -13.61
N ALA A 91 -27.90 -17.97 -13.29
CA ALA A 91 -28.10 -17.44 -11.94
C ALA A 91 -28.27 -18.56 -10.91
N ALA A 92 -29.07 -19.59 -11.24
CA ALA A 92 -29.27 -20.74 -10.36
C ALA A 92 -27.99 -21.56 -10.17
N ARG A 93 -27.23 -21.81 -11.24
CA ARG A 93 -25.95 -22.52 -11.14
C ARG A 93 -24.93 -21.77 -10.31
N ASN A 94 -24.84 -20.45 -10.46
CA ASN A 94 -23.94 -19.62 -9.66
C ASN A 94 -24.33 -19.65 -8.19
N LEU A 95 -25.62 -19.46 -7.88
CA LEU A 95 -26.11 -19.48 -6.50
C LEU A 95 -25.96 -20.87 -5.84
N GLN A 96 -26.20 -21.97 -6.57
CA GLN A 96 -25.95 -23.32 -6.05
C GLN A 96 -24.46 -23.52 -5.70
N LYS A 97 -23.56 -23.02 -6.54
CA LYS A 97 -22.11 -23.11 -6.30
C LYS A 97 -21.71 -22.32 -5.05
N ASP A 98 -22.30 -21.14 -4.84
CA ASP A 98 -22.00 -20.28 -3.70
C ASP A 98 -22.57 -20.84 -2.39
N LEU A 99 -23.76 -21.46 -2.44
CA LEU A 99 -24.40 -22.09 -1.29
C LEU A 99 -23.83 -23.48 -0.98
N GLY A 100 -23.28 -24.17 -1.97
CA GLY A 100 -22.86 -25.57 -1.85
C GLY A 100 -24.03 -26.57 -1.83
N GLU A 101 -25.25 -26.12 -2.08
CA GLU A 101 -26.48 -26.92 -2.02
C GLU A 101 -27.39 -26.67 -3.23
N ASP A 102 -28.15 -27.71 -3.61
CA ASP A 102 -29.15 -27.61 -4.68
C ASP A 102 -30.49 -27.07 -4.15
N PHE A 103 -30.59 -25.74 -4.06
CA PHE A 103 -31.81 -25.06 -3.64
C PHE A 103 -32.98 -25.26 -4.63
N VAL A 104 -32.70 -25.47 -5.91
CA VAL A 104 -33.74 -25.67 -6.95
C VAL A 104 -34.46 -26.99 -6.71
N LYS A 105 -33.71 -28.04 -6.35
CA LYS A 105 -34.28 -29.33 -5.95
C LYS A 105 -35.08 -29.24 -4.65
N PHE A 106 -34.63 -28.40 -3.70
CA PHE A 106 -35.34 -28.19 -2.44
C PHE A 106 -36.68 -27.44 -2.62
N LEU A 107 -36.69 -26.39 -3.44
CA LEU A 107 -37.88 -25.57 -3.69
C LEU A 107 -38.82 -26.17 -4.76
N GLY A 108 -38.33 -27.09 -5.59
CA GLY A 108 -39.08 -27.70 -6.69
C GLY A 108 -39.26 -26.80 -7.92
N TYR A 109 -38.74 -25.57 -7.88
CA TYR A 109 -38.73 -24.63 -9.00
C TYR A 109 -37.55 -23.64 -8.86
N ASN A 110 -37.21 -22.93 -9.94
CA ASN A 110 -36.20 -21.87 -9.92
C ASN A 110 -36.86 -20.50 -9.62
N PRO A 111 -36.73 -19.94 -8.41
CA PRO A 111 -37.27 -18.62 -8.06
C PRO A 111 -36.50 -17.44 -8.66
N LEU A 112 -35.34 -17.65 -9.30
CA LEU A 112 -34.51 -16.56 -9.78
C LEU A 112 -35.04 -15.97 -11.09
N SER A 113 -35.00 -14.64 -11.17
CA SER A 113 -35.26 -13.89 -12.41
C SER A 113 -33.99 -13.82 -13.24
N GLN A 114 -34.15 -13.66 -14.56
CA GLN A 114 -33.03 -13.32 -15.44
C GLN A 114 -32.56 -11.89 -15.11
N SER A 115 -31.26 -11.65 -15.20
CA SER A 115 -30.68 -10.33 -14.93
C SER A 115 -29.72 -9.88 -16.02
N LEU A 116 -29.55 -8.56 -16.11
CA LEU A 116 -28.48 -7.94 -16.86
C LEU A 116 -27.56 -7.23 -15.87
N ASP A 117 -26.33 -7.72 -15.80
CA ASP A 117 -25.29 -7.16 -14.94
C ASP A 117 -24.57 -6.07 -15.71
N ILE A 118 -24.55 -4.85 -15.16
CA ILE A 118 -23.92 -3.69 -15.78
C ILE A 118 -22.71 -3.28 -14.96
N TYR A 119 -21.57 -3.17 -15.64
CA TYR A 119 -20.35 -2.59 -15.12
C TYR A 119 -20.24 -1.16 -15.64
N LEU A 120 -20.13 -0.19 -14.74
CA LEU A 120 -20.00 1.21 -15.08
C LEU A 120 -18.52 1.61 -15.20
N LYS A 121 -18.23 2.64 -15.99
CA LYS A 121 -16.90 3.27 -15.95
C LYS A 121 -16.74 4.05 -14.64
N ALA A 122 -15.51 4.10 -14.09
CA ALA A 122 -15.27 4.67 -12.76
C ALA A 122 -15.73 6.12 -12.60
N ASP A 123 -15.65 6.94 -13.66
CA ASP A 123 -16.05 8.35 -13.63
C ASP A 123 -17.55 8.53 -13.38
N TYR A 124 -18.35 7.52 -13.72
CA TYR A 124 -19.80 7.50 -13.54
C TYR A 124 -20.26 6.67 -12.33
N ALA A 125 -19.33 6.03 -11.62
CA ALA A 125 -19.60 5.23 -10.42
C ALA A 125 -19.79 6.14 -9.18
N ASN A 126 -20.88 6.91 -9.18
CA ASN A 126 -21.31 7.73 -8.05
C ASN A 126 -22.82 7.56 -7.80
N ASN A 127 -23.26 7.58 -6.54
CA ASN A 127 -24.64 7.26 -6.19
C ASN A 127 -25.67 8.17 -6.88
N ALA A 128 -25.41 9.48 -6.95
CA ALA A 128 -26.32 10.41 -7.61
C ALA A 128 -26.51 10.11 -9.12
N GLY A 129 -25.44 9.74 -9.82
CA GLY A 129 -25.46 9.37 -11.24
C GLY A 129 -26.11 8.01 -11.45
N ILE A 130 -25.79 7.04 -10.59
CA ILE A 130 -26.37 5.70 -10.60
C ILE A 130 -27.88 5.77 -10.33
N ASP A 131 -28.33 6.59 -9.39
CA ASP A 131 -29.76 6.73 -9.07
C ASP A 131 -30.54 7.36 -10.22
N LYS A 132 -29.96 8.35 -10.92
CA LYS A 132 -30.56 8.90 -12.15
C LYS A 132 -30.64 7.83 -13.25
N PHE A 133 -29.57 7.09 -13.46
CA PHE A 133 -29.53 6.01 -14.44
C PHE A 133 -30.56 4.91 -14.12
N LYS A 134 -30.66 4.52 -12.85
CA LYS A 134 -31.69 3.61 -12.34
C LYS A 134 -33.10 4.14 -12.61
N ALA A 135 -33.37 5.41 -12.35
CA ALA A 135 -34.68 6.01 -12.59
C ALA A 135 -35.06 6.00 -14.08
N ASP A 136 -34.09 6.18 -14.98
CA ASP A 136 -34.32 6.09 -16.43
C ASP A 136 -34.55 4.65 -16.89
N LEU A 137 -33.81 3.68 -16.34
CA LEU A 137 -33.99 2.25 -16.63
C LEU A 137 -35.36 1.74 -16.18
N LEU A 138 -35.84 2.17 -15.02
CA LEU A 138 -37.15 1.78 -14.48
C LEU A 138 -38.34 2.30 -15.32
N LYS A 139 -38.12 3.23 -16.26
CA LYS A 139 -39.16 3.64 -17.23
C LYS A 139 -39.40 2.57 -18.30
N ASN A 140 -38.45 1.65 -18.50
CA ASN A 140 -38.60 0.55 -19.44
C ASN A 140 -39.41 -0.58 -18.78
N LYS A 141 -40.52 -0.98 -19.43
CA LYS A 141 -41.41 -2.03 -18.95
C LYS A 141 -40.75 -3.41 -18.81
N LEU A 142 -39.61 -3.63 -19.47
CA LEU A 142 -38.84 -4.86 -19.36
C LEU A 142 -38.08 -4.97 -18.02
N VAL A 143 -37.87 -3.85 -17.32
CA VAL A 143 -37.09 -3.77 -16.08
C VAL A 143 -38.01 -3.84 -14.87
N LYS A 144 -37.82 -4.86 -14.03
CA LYS A 144 -38.56 -5.05 -12.78
C LYS A 144 -37.92 -4.30 -11.63
N GLU A 145 -36.61 -4.46 -11.47
CA GLU A 145 -35.87 -3.86 -10.36
C GLU A 145 -34.40 -3.62 -10.74
N VAL A 146 -33.80 -2.57 -10.18
CA VAL A 146 -32.36 -2.30 -10.29
C VAL A 146 -31.77 -2.25 -8.89
N LYS A 147 -30.84 -3.17 -8.60
CA LYS A 147 -30.10 -3.26 -7.34
C LYS A 147 -28.62 -2.97 -7.56
N TYR A 148 -28.04 -2.26 -6.59
CA TYR A 148 -26.61 -2.05 -6.49
C TYR A 148 -26.25 -1.75 -5.03
N GLN A 149 -24.98 -1.91 -4.68
CA GLN A 149 -24.50 -1.70 -3.32
C GLN A 149 -24.11 -0.22 -3.11
N GLN A 150 -25.09 0.61 -2.75
CA GLN A 150 -24.91 2.07 -2.54
C GLN A 150 -23.77 2.39 -1.57
N SER A 151 -23.69 1.65 -0.47
CA SER A 151 -22.66 1.83 0.55
C SER A 151 -21.25 1.60 0.01
N LEU A 152 -21.07 0.64 -0.91
CA LEU A 152 -19.77 0.35 -1.50
C LEU A 152 -19.32 1.51 -2.42
N VAL A 153 -20.24 2.05 -3.22
CA VAL A 153 -19.96 3.20 -4.10
C VAL A 153 -19.62 4.44 -3.28
N ASP A 154 -20.37 4.73 -2.21
CA ASP A 154 -20.09 5.87 -1.32
C ASP A 154 -18.73 5.70 -0.65
N GLN A 155 -18.46 4.51 -0.08
CA GLN A 155 -17.18 4.22 0.55
C GLN A 155 -16.01 4.41 -0.42
N MET A 156 -16.12 3.99 -1.68
CA MET A 156 -15.06 4.19 -2.65
C MET A 156 -14.85 5.65 -3.05
N ASN A 157 -15.89 6.48 -3.02
CA ASN A 157 -15.81 7.90 -3.36
C ASN A 157 -15.32 8.77 -2.20
N SER A 158 -15.79 8.54 -0.96
CA SER A 158 -15.41 9.35 0.20
C SER A 158 -14.12 8.88 0.86
N ASN A 159 -13.86 7.57 0.89
CA ASN A 159 -12.81 7.04 1.76
C ASN A 159 -11.43 7.09 1.12
N ILE A 160 -11.30 7.21 -0.20
CA ILE A 160 -9.99 7.18 -0.84
C ILE A 160 -9.08 8.32 -0.37
N THR A 161 -9.62 9.53 -0.22
CA THR A 161 -8.89 10.68 0.32
C THR A 161 -8.56 10.50 1.79
N SER A 162 -9.52 10.01 2.58
CA SER A 162 -9.33 9.75 4.02
C SER A 162 -8.28 8.66 4.26
N ILE A 163 -8.32 7.57 3.49
CA ILE A 163 -7.34 6.48 3.54
C ILE A 163 -5.96 7.00 3.14
N SER A 164 -5.88 7.82 2.08
CA SER A 164 -4.62 8.43 1.65
C SER A 164 -4.00 9.31 2.75
N LEU A 165 -4.82 10.11 3.46
CA LEU A 165 -4.36 10.90 4.60
C LEU A 165 -3.83 10.01 5.73
N ILE A 166 -4.55 8.95 6.07
CA ILE A 166 -4.13 7.98 7.10
C ILE A 166 -2.78 7.36 6.71
N ILE A 167 -2.61 6.94 5.45
CA ILE A 167 -1.37 6.38 4.92
C ILE A 167 -0.20 7.36 5.10
N VAL A 168 -0.40 8.64 4.77
CA VAL A 168 0.63 9.67 4.93
C VAL A 168 1.00 9.87 6.41
N VAL A 169 0.02 9.85 7.32
CA VAL A 169 0.27 9.94 8.76
C VAL A 169 1.10 8.75 9.25
N PHE A 170 0.73 7.52 8.86
CA PHE A 170 1.49 6.32 9.21
C PHE A 170 2.91 6.34 8.64
N ALA A 171 3.08 6.79 7.40
CA ALA A 171 4.41 6.97 6.80
C ALA A 171 5.26 7.96 7.63
N GLY A 172 4.66 9.07 8.07
CA GLY A 172 5.30 10.04 8.97
C GLY A 172 5.73 9.42 10.32
N ILE A 173 4.89 8.58 10.91
CA ILE A 173 5.22 7.84 12.14
C ILE A 173 6.44 6.95 11.91
N PHE A 174 6.49 6.21 10.80
CA PHE A 174 7.63 5.37 10.45
C PHE A 174 8.93 6.20 10.30
N VAL A 175 8.86 7.38 9.70
CA VAL A 175 10.02 8.30 9.65
C VAL A 175 10.52 8.67 11.05
N VAL A 176 9.61 9.00 11.97
CA VAL A 176 9.98 9.30 13.37
C VAL A 176 10.60 8.09 14.06
N LEU A 177 10.06 6.89 13.84
CA LEU A 177 10.63 5.65 14.37
C LEU A 177 12.04 5.39 13.84
N SER A 178 12.29 5.65 12.54
CA SER A 178 13.63 5.57 11.96
C SER A 178 14.61 6.49 12.68
N VAL A 179 14.24 7.76 12.87
CA VAL A 179 15.08 8.75 13.56
C VAL A 179 15.38 8.31 14.99
N ALA A 180 14.40 7.77 15.71
CA ALA A 180 14.58 7.26 17.07
C ALA A 180 15.55 6.06 17.12
N LEU A 181 15.40 5.09 16.20
CA LEU A 181 16.30 3.94 16.07
C LEU A 181 17.74 4.35 15.76
N ILE A 182 17.92 5.29 14.82
CA ILE A 182 19.23 5.83 14.47
C ILE A 182 19.84 6.56 15.66
N ASN A 183 19.06 7.39 16.37
CA ASN A 183 19.55 8.12 17.54
C ASN A 183 20.01 7.17 18.66
N ASN A 184 19.27 6.09 18.91
CA ASN A 184 19.68 5.05 19.85
C ASN A 184 20.98 4.36 19.41
N THR A 185 21.07 3.99 18.13
CA THR A 185 22.27 3.38 17.55
C THR A 185 23.49 4.29 17.71
N ILE A 186 23.37 5.56 17.34
CA ILE A 186 24.47 6.53 17.43
C ILE A 186 24.90 6.74 18.88
N ARG A 187 23.95 6.78 19.83
CA ARG A 187 24.27 6.81 21.27
C ARG A 187 25.15 5.62 21.67
N LEU A 188 24.75 4.42 21.28
CA LEU A 188 25.51 3.20 21.59
C LEU A 188 26.89 3.20 20.92
N ALA A 189 26.98 3.65 19.67
CA ALA A 189 28.24 3.74 18.93
C ALA A 189 29.21 4.77 19.53
N ILE A 190 28.70 5.93 19.96
CA ILE A 190 29.50 6.95 20.65
C ILE A 190 29.97 6.42 22.01
N TYR A 191 29.10 5.72 22.75
CA TYR A 191 29.45 5.16 24.05
C TYR A 191 30.52 4.08 23.93
N SER A 192 30.45 3.20 22.92
CA SER A 192 31.46 2.15 22.71
C SER A 192 32.82 2.72 22.30
N GLN A 193 32.84 3.86 21.61
CA GLN A 193 34.07 4.53 21.15
C GLN A 193 34.46 5.75 22.00
N ARG A 194 33.91 5.88 23.21
CA ARG A 194 34.08 7.09 24.04
C ARG A 194 35.53 7.48 24.30
N PHE A 195 36.43 6.50 24.50
CA PHE A 195 37.84 6.75 24.75
C PHE A 195 38.56 7.32 23.53
N LEU A 196 38.26 6.80 22.34
CA LEU A 196 38.82 7.29 21.08
C LEU A 196 38.37 8.72 20.80
N ILE A 197 37.07 9.00 20.98
CA ILE A 197 36.50 10.34 20.82
C ILE A 197 37.17 11.34 21.80
N LYS A 198 37.36 10.93 23.06
CA LYS A 198 38.02 11.76 24.07
C LYS A 198 39.48 12.04 23.71
N SER A 199 40.22 11.03 23.24
CA SER A 199 41.60 11.21 22.76
C SER A 199 41.67 12.20 21.60
N MET A 200 40.79 12.07 20.60
CA MET A 200 40.70 13.03 19.49
C MET A 200 40.44 14.46 19.96
N GLN A 201 39.58 14.64 20.97
CA GLN A 201 39.31 15.97 21.55
C GLN A 201 40.52 16.57 22.28
N LEU A 202 41.32 15.75 22.96
CA LEU A 202 42.52 16.21 23.69
C LEU A 202 43.64 16.69 22.74
N VAL A 203 43.72 16.12 21.54
CA VAL A 203 44.67 16.54 20.48
C VAL A 203 44.11 17.71 19.65
N GLY A 204 42.93 18.25 20.00
CA GLY A 204 42.35 19.43 19.35
C GLY A 204 41.57 19.14 18.07
N ALA A 205 41.11 17.90 17.84
CA ALA A 205 40.31 17.58 16.67
C ALA A 205 38.99 18.38 16.65
N THR A 206 38.66 18.92 15.47
CA THR A 206 37.41 19.68 15.30
C THR A 206 36.19 18.77 15.39
N LYS A 207 35.04 19.31 15.82
CA LYS A 207 33.77 18.56 15.88
C LYS A 207 33.39 17.93 14.52
N GLY A 208 33.74 18.61 13.42
CA GLY A 208 33.54 18.09 12.06
C GLY A 208 34.38 16.85 11.75
N PHE A 209 35.64 16.83 12.18
CA PHE A 209 36.53 15.68 12.02
C PHE A 209 35.98 14.44 12.74
N ILE A 210 35.51 14.61 13.98
CA ILE A 210 34.91 13.52 14.76
C ILE A 210 33.58 13.04 14.13
N ARG A 211 32.78 13.95 13.56
CA ARG A 211 31.46 13.61 12.99
C ARG A 211 31.52 12.92 11.63
N LYS A 212 32.51 13.26 10.79
CA LYS A 212 32.63 12.76 9.41
C LYS A 212 32.51 11.23 9.27
N PRO A 213 33.22 10.39 10.06
CA PRO A 213 33.09 8.94 9.94
C PRO A 213 31.67 8.45 10.25
N PHE A 214 31.04 8.95 11.32
CA PHE A 214 29.67 8.57 11.69
C PHE A 214 28.67 8.92 10.60
N LEU A 215 28.78 10.10 9.98
CA LEU A 215 27.92 10.48 8.85
C LEU A 215 28.08 9.54 7.66
N LEU A 216 29.31 9.18 7.32
CA LEU A 216 29.56 8.27 6.21
C LEU A 216 28.94 6.90 6.47
N TYR A 217 29.10 6.35 7.68
CA TYR A 217 28.42 5.11 8.09
C TYR A 217 26.90 5.25 8.07
N GLY A 218 26.35 6.38 8.53
CA GLY A 218 24.91 6.65 8.47
C GLY A 218 24.38 6.63 7.04
N LEU A 219 25.03 7.31 6.11
CA LEU A 219 24.65 7.31 4.69
C LEU A 219 24.70 5.90 4.09
N TRP A 220 25.75 5.13 4.38
CA TRP A 220 25.87 3.73 3.94
C TRP A 220 24.80 2.82 4.53
N HIS A 221 24.46 2.96 5.81
CA HIS A 221 23.37 2.20 6.42
C HIS A 221 22.01 2.54 5.82
N GLY A 222 21.78 3.82 5.49
CA GLY A 222 20.57 4.27 4.80
C GLY A 222 20.46 3.66 3.41
N LEU A 223 21.55 3.67 2.63
CA LEU A 223 21.61 3.07 1.30
C LEU A 223 21.40 1.54 1.34
N LEU A 224 22.14 0.84 2.20
CA LEU A 224 22.01 -0.62 2.33
C LEU A 224 20.63 -1.01 2.84
N GLY A 225 20.08 -0.28 3.80
CA GLY A 225 18.73 -0.49 4.30
C GLY A 225 17.68 -0.31 3.20
N ALA A 226 17.81 0.75 2.38
CA ALA A 226 16.92 0.97 1.25
C ALA A 226 17.02 -0.15 0.19
N LEU A 227 18.23 -0.62 -0.11
CA LEU A 227 18.45 -1.68 -1.09
C LEU A 227 17.82 -3.00 -0.61
N ILE A 228 18.01 -3.36 0.66
CA ILE A 228 17.35 -4.52 1.27
C ILE A 228 15.83 -4.37 1.24
N ALA A 229 15.31 -3.19 1.60
CA ALA A 229 13.87 -2.91 1.55
C ALA A 229 13.31 -3.10 0.14
N ILE A 230 14.00 -2.60 -0.90
CA ILE A 230 13.59 -2.75 -2.30
C ILE A 230 13.58 -4.21 -2.73
N VAL A 231 14.61 -4.99 -2.37
CA VAL A 231 14.64 -6.43 -2.68
C VAL A 231 13.43 -7.15 -2.07
N ILE A 232 13.11 -6.83 -0.81
CA ILE A 232 11.93 -7.40 -0.15
C ILE A 232 10.64 -6.92 -0.82
N LEU A 233 10.51 -5.63 -1.15
CA LEU A 233 9.35 -5.08 -1.86
C LEU A 233 9.10 -5.80 -3.18
N VAL A 234 10.12 -5.95 -4.01
CA VAL A 234 10.02 -6.66 -5.30
C VAL A 234 9.59 -8.11 -5.08
N GLY A 235 10.15 -8.79 -4.07
CA GLY A 235 9.73 -10.13 -3.68
C GLY A 235 8.25 -10.18 -3.29
N THR A 236 7.80 -9.28 -2.41
CA THR A 236 6.39 -9.19 -1.98
C THR A 236 5.45 -8.96 -3.15
N LEU A 237 5.81 -8.07 -4.08
CA LEU A 237 5.01 -7.79 -5.28
C LEU A 237 4.92 -9.00 -6.21
N TYR A 238 6.03 -9.72 -6.40
CA TYR A 238 6.05 -10.94 -7.20
C TYR A 238 5.12 -12.02 -6.62
N PHE A 239 5.16 -12.23 -5.29
CA PHE A 239 4.26 -13.17 -4.62
C PHE A 239 2.79 -12.73 -4.67
N ALA A 240 2.52 -11.43 -4.50
CA ALA A 240 1.16 -10.89 -4.58
C ALA A 240 0.54 -11.10 -5.97
N ASN A 241 1.34 -10.94 -7.03
CA ASN A 241 0.88 -11.15 -8.41
C ASN A 241 0.44 -12.61 -8.67
N GLN A 242 1.15 -13.60 -8.13
CA GLN A 242 0.75 -15.00 -8.31
C GLN A 242 -0.60 -15.34 -7.65
N GLN A 243 -0.94 -14.67 -6.54
CA GLN A 243 -2.18 -14.95 -5.81
C GLN A 243 -3.38 -14.14 -6.33
N ILE A 244 -3.13 -12.94 -6.86
CA ILE A 244 -4.18 -12.04 -7.35
C ILE A 244 -3.74 -11.48 -8.72
N PRO A 245 -4.00 -12.23 -9.82
CA PRO A 245 -3.58 -11.85 -11.17
C PRO A 245 -4.13 -10.51 -11.63
N ASP A 246 -5.28 -10.09 -11.11
CA ASP A 246 -5.90 -8.80 -11.46
C ASP A 246 -5.10 -7.58 -10.96
N LEU A 247 -4.15 -7.77 -10.04
CA LEU A 247 -3.24 -6.71 -9.59
C LEU A 247 -2.22 -6.31 -10.67
N VAL A 248 -2.10 -7.06 -11.77
CA VAL A 248 -1.22 -6.73 -12.91
C VAL A 248 -1.58 -5.37 -13.53
N ILE A 249 -2.84 -4.95 -13.45
CA ILE A 249 -3.31 -3.65 -13.96
C ILE A 249 -2.68 -2.46 -13.19
N LEU A 250 -2.15 -2.71 -11.99
CA LEU A 250 -1.45 -1.70 -11.18
C LEU A 250 0.06 -1.63 -11.48
N GLN A 251 0.59 -2.45 -12.39
CA GLN A 251 2.02 -2.61 -12.63
C GLN A 251 2.61 -1.62 -13.65
N ASN A 252 2.49 -0.31 -13.39
CA ASN A 252 3.21 0.68 -14.20
C ASN A 252 4.69 0.75 -13.75
N PRO A 253 5.67 0.24 -14.53
CA PRO A 253 7.07 0.18 -14.11
C PRO A 253 7.66 1.56 -13.79
N VAL A 254 7.12 2.63 -14.39
CA VAL A 254 7.54 4.00 -14.12
C VAL A 254 7.16 4.43 -12.70
N GLU A 255 5.93 4.10 -12.26
CA GLU A 255 5.43 4.41 -10.92
C GLU A 255 6.21 3.63 -9.84
N PHE A 256 6.51 2.35 -10.07
CA PHE A 256 7.39 1.56 -9.20
C PHE A 256 8.81 2.14 -9.13
N GLY A 257 9.38 2.51 -10.28
CA GLY A 257 10.71 3.12 -10.35
C GLY A 257 10.79 4.41 -9.52
N PHE A 258 9.76 5.25 -9.60
CA PHE A 258 9.67 6.47 -8.79
C PHE A 258 9.67 6.16 -7.29
N VAL A 259 8.88 5.18 -6.85
CA VAL A 259 8.84 4.78 -5.43
C VAL A 259 10.19 4.22 -4.96
N PHE A 260 10.87 3.40 -5.76
CA PHE A 260 12.18 2.86 -5.39
C PHE A 260 13.25 3.95 -5.26
N ILE A 261 13.28 4.91 -6.20
CA ILE A 261 14.16 6.08 -6.12
C ILE A 261 13.83 6.91 -4.87
N ALA A 262 12.54 7.12 -4.59
CA ALA A 262 12.10 7.85 -3.40
C ALA A 262 12.54 7.13 -2.11
N VAL A 263 12.40 5.80 -2.02
CA VAL A 263 12.83 5.02 -0.85
C VAL A 263 14.34 5.13 -0.63
N ILE A 264 15.15 5.09 -1.69
CA ILE A 264 16.61 5.29 -1.59
C ILE A 264 16.93 6.71 -1.12
N ALA A 265 16.33 7.72 -1.76
CA ALA A 265 16.56 9.12 -1.43
C ALA A 265 16.16 9.42 0.03
N ILE A 266 14.99 8.95 0.46
CA ILE A 266 14.47 9.07 1.81
C ILE A 266 15.36 8.32 2.80
N GLY A 267 15.81 7.11 2.49
CA GLY A 267 16.71 6.32 3.34
C GLY A 267 18.05 7.02 3.58
N ILE A 268 18.68 7.53 2.52
CA ILE A 268 19.93 8.28 2.62
C ILE A 268 19.71 9.58 3.39
N PHE A 269 18.66 10.33 3.06
CA PHE A 269 18.36 11.61 3.68
C PHE A 269 18.06 11.48 5.18
N ILE A 270 17.11 10.60 5.55
CA ILE A 270 16.75 10.37 6.95
C ILE A 270 17.96 9.87 7.73
N SER A 271 18.72 8.91 7.19
CA SER A 271 19.86 8.36 7.90
C SER A 271 20.98 9.37 8.12
N GLY A 272 21.34 10.12 7.07
CA GLY A 272 22.34 11.17 7.13
C GLY A 272 21.92 12.32 8.06
N PHE A 273 20.69 12.82 7.91
CA PHE A 273 20.16 13.92 8.72
C PHE A 273 20.00 13.52 10.19
N SER A 274 19.46 12.34 10.46
CA SER A 274 19.30 11.84 11.84
C SER A 274 20.65 11.63 12.52
N THR A 275 21.63 11.08 11.80
CA THR A 275 22.99 10.91 12.31
C THR A 275 23.66 12.26 12.58
N PHE A 276 23.49 13.23 11.67
CA PHE A 276 23.97 14.60 11.88
C PHE A 276 23.42 15.22 13.17
N LEU A 277 22.10 15.13 13.37
CA LEU A 277 21.44 15.66 14.56
C LEU A 277 21.91 14.95 15.83
N ALA A 278 21.95 13.62 15.83
CA ALA A 278 22.37 12.82 16.96
C ALA A 278 23.81 13.13 17.37
N VAL A 279 24.77 13.07 16.44
CA VAL A 279 26.19 13.32 16.75
C VAL A 279 26.41 14.77 17.18
N ASN A 280 25.77 15.76 16.53
CA ASN A 280 25.89 17.16 16.96
C ASN A 280 25.31 17.41 18.35
N LYS A 281 24.27 16.68 18.74
CA LYS A 281 23.72 16.76 20.10
C LYS A 281 24.73 16.19 21.11
N PHE A 282 25.30 15.02 20.83
CA PHE A 282 26.29 14.38 21.70
C PHE A 282 27.59 15.18 21.84
N LEU A 283 28.14 15.72 20.74
CA LEU A 283 29.37 16.52 20.78
C LEU A 283 29.20 17.91 21.42
N ARG A 284 27.96 18.34 21.69
CA ARG A 284 27.66 19.59 22.41
C ARG A 284 27.53 19.39 23.92
N LEU A 285 27.20 18.18 24.38
CA LEU A 285 27.14 17.87 25.80
C LEU A 285 28.56 17.87 26.39
N LYS A 286 28.75 18.52 27.54
CA LYS A 286 30.04 18.51 28.25
C LYS A 286 30.33 17.06 28.67
N ILE A 287 31.55 16.61 28.42
CA ILE A 287 32.02 15.23 28.61
C ILE A 287 31.76 14.69 30.03
N TYR A 288 31.61 15.57 31.04
CA TYR A 288 31.30 15.19 32.43
C TYR A 288 29.88 14.64 32.64
N ASP A 289 28.90 14.97 31.78
CA ASP A 289 27.53 14.46 31.90
C ASP A 289 27.34 13.08 31.25
N LEU A 290 28.36 12.54 30.58
CA LEU A 290 28.35 11.18 30.01
C LEU A 290 28.75 10.08 31.02
N TYR A 291 29.16 10.46 32.23
CA TYR A 291 29.61 9.55 33.30
C TYR A 291 28.58 9.37 34.42
N ARG A 292 27.37 9.90 34.26
CA ARG A 292 26.27 9.77 35.23
C ARG A 292 25.15 8.88 34.69
#